data_AF-A0A814XJR8-F1
#
_entry.id   AF-A0A814XJR8-F1
#
_cell.length_a   1.000
_cell.length_b   1.000
_cell.length_c   1.000
_cell.angle_alpha   90.00
_cell.angle_beta   90.00
_cell.angle_gamma   90.00
#
_symmetry.space_group_name_H-M   'P 1'
#
loop_
_entity.id
_entity.type
_entity.pdbx_description
1 polymer ?
#
loop_
_entity_poly.entity_id
_entity_poly.type
_entity_poly.pdbx_seq_one_letter_code
_entity_poly.pdbx_strand_id
1 'polypeptide(L)'
;MAAKSTNDQNKTNQRYFDVANETGKMLLPIEGYQNVDLVTLEKAIEPLIHIVTDISRKAWVAKELCQTPFSGDLSHDELAAIILYIMGWLLHDRCLYVVLNEALRSRNRLQLLPPWFLYLKLFLTALFKLPSERLAWYENGLESAVFDRVNIGLVGF
;
A
#
# COMPACT_ATOMS: atom_id res chain seq x y z
N MET A 1 15.75 28.53 24.85
CA MET A 1 14.60 27.71 24.44
C MET A 1 14.65 27.52 22.93
N ALA A 2 15.10 26.37 22.44
CA ALA A 2 14.86 25.95 21.06
C ALA A 2 15.19 24.44 20.94
N ALA A 3 14.16 23.60 20.92
CA ALA A 3 14.26 22.21 20.49
C ALA A 3 12.99 21.87 19.72
N LYS A 4 13.05 21.97 18.39
CA LYS A 4 11.99 21.51 17.48
C LYS A 4 12.59 21.32 16.09
N SER A 5 13.26 20.20 15.86
CA SER A 5 13.66 19.80 14.50
C SER A 5 13.90 18.29 14.31
N THR A 6 13.89 17.48 15.36
CA THR A 6 14.31 16.05 15.28
C THR A 6 13.16 15.05 15.12
N ASN A 7 11.89 15.45 15.18
CA ASN A 7 10.78 14.50 15.32
C ASN A 7 10.14 14.01 14.01
N ASP A 8 10.28 14.74 12.89
CA ASP A 8 9.63 14.35 11.62
C ASP A 8 10.51 13.45 10.74
N GLN A 9 11.82 13.71 10.71
CA GLN A 9 12.80 12.88 9.99
C GLN A 9 12.85 11.43 10.53
N ASN A 10 12.62 11.25 11.84
CA ASN A 10 12.67 9.93 12.47
C ASN A 10 11.43 9.05 12.16
N LYS A 11 10.28 9.66 11.82
CA LYS A 11 9.01 8.95 11.56
C LYS A 11 8.95 8.37 10.15
N THR A 12 9.50 9.07 9.16
CA THR A 12 9.56 8.57 7.78
C THR A 12 10.53 7.41 7.65
N ASN A 13 11.65 7.46 8.39
CA ASN A 13 12.66 6.39 8.41
C ASN A 13 12.11 5.05 8.91
N GLN A 14 11.19 5.05 9.89
CA GLN A 14 10.61 3.79 10.42
C GLN A 14 9.88 2.96 9.35
N ARG A 15 9.39 3.56 8.26
CA ARG A 15 8.68 2.84 7.18
C ARG A 15 9.57 1.88 6.39
N TYR A 16 10.87 2.14 6.32
CA TYR A 16 11.79 1.39 5.45
C TYR A 16 12.68 0.38 6.20
N PHE A 17 12.74 0.44 7.54
CA PHE A 17 13.67 -0.37 8.35
C PHE A 17 13.02 -1.55 9.10
N ASP A 18 11.71 -1.79 8.97
CA ASP A 18 11.03 -2.91 9.66
C ASP A 18 11.42 -4.29 9.11
N VAL A 19 11.99 -4.34 7.90
CA VAL A 19 12.61 -5.54 7.29
C VAL A 19 13.66 -6.17 8.20
N ALA A 20 14.40 -5.36 8.98
CA ALA A 20 15.41 -5.86 9.92
C ALA A 20 14.82 -6.75 11.03
N ASN A 21 13.52 -6.64 11.30
CA ASN A 21 12.81 -7.44 12.30
C ASN A 21 12.14 -8.70 11.70
N GLU A 22 12.33 -8.97 10.41
CA GLU A 22 11.75 -10.15 9.78
C GLU A 22 12.47 -11.42 10.23
N THR A 23 11.70 -12.42 10.65
CA THR A 23 12.26 -13.65 11.24
C THR A 23 13.00 -14.57 10.25
N GLY A 24 13.07 -14.20 8.97
CA GLY A 24 13.71 -14.99 7.91
C GLY A 24 13.08 -16.37 7.66
N LYS A 25 11.94 -16.66 8.29
CA LYS A 25 11.26 -17.95 8.19
C LYS A 25 10.41 -18.00 6.93
N MET A 26 10.57 -19.07 6.15
CA MET A 26 9.73 -19.32 5.00
C MET A 26 8.28 -19.55 5.45
N LEU A 27 7.42 -18.63 5.04
CA LEU A 27 5.99 -18.66 5.26
C LEU A 27 5.34 -19.30 4.03
N LEU A 28 4.36 -20.19 4.21
CA LEU A 28 3.54 -20.73 3.11
C LEU A 28 2.92 -19.60 2.26
N PRO A 29 2.68 -19.82 0.96
CA PRO A 29 1.92 -18.88 0.13
C PRO A 29 0.57 -18.52 0.76
N ILE A 30 0.11 -17.30 0.51
CA ILE A 30 -1.23 -16.88 0.92
C ILE A 30 -2.21 -17.38 -0.15
N GLU A 31 -3.20 -18.13 0.28
CA GLU A 31 -4.25 -18.69 -0.59
C GLU A 31 -5.63 -18.26 -0.10
N GLY A 32 -6.63 -18.30 -0.98
CA GLY A 32 -8.02 -18.01 -0.67
C GLY A 32 -8.48 -16.64 -1.17
N TYR A 33 -7.62 -15.62 -1.13
CA TYR A 33 -7.95 -14.29 -1.65
C TYR A 33 -8.18 -14.29 -3.17
N GLN A 34 -7.57 -15.22 -3.92
CA GLN A 34 -7.78 -15.30 -5.37
C GLN A 34 -9.21 -15.71 -5.74
N ASN A 35 -9.89 -16.44 -4.85
CA ASN A 35 -11.22 -17.03 -5.06
C ASN A 35 -12.37 -16.08 -4.69
N VAL A 36 -12.07 -14.91 -4.12
CA VAL A 36 -13.09 -13.90 -3.82
C VAL A 36 -13.28 -12.98 -5.02
N ASP A 37 -14.50 -12.46 -5.16
CA ASP A 37 -14.84 -11.52 -6.21
C ASP A 37 -14.10 -10.19 -6.02
N LEU A 38 -13.80 -9.54 -7.14
CA LEU A 38 -13.33 -8.16 -7.13
C LEU A 38 -14.50 -7.24 -6.78
N VAL A 39 -14.32 -6.41 -5.74
CA VAL A 39 -15.38 -5.54 -5.20
C VAL A 39 -14.89 -4.09 -5.07
N THR A 40 -15.79 -3.15 -4.80
CA THR A 40 -15.44 -1.75 -4.53
C THR A 40 -14.65 -1.61 -3.24
N LEU A 41 -13.97 -0.47 -3.06
CA LEU A 41 -13.17 -0.23 -1.85
C LEU A 41 -14.02 -0.29 -0.58
N GLU A 42 -15.24 0.26 -0.59
CA GLU A 42 -16.15 0.24 0.57
C GLU A 42 -16.51 -1.17 1.00
N LYS A 43 -16.77 -2.05 0.03
CA LYS A 43 -17.08 -3.45 0.33
C LYS A 43 -15.84 -4.21 0.79
N ALA A 44 -14.68 -3.88 0.22
CA ALA A 44 -13.41 -4.51 0.56
C ALA A 44 -12.97 -4.25 2.01
N ILE A 45 -13.27 -3.07 2.55
CA ILE A 45 -12.90 -2.68 3.93
C ILE A 45 -13.95 -3.04 4.98
N GLU A 46 -15.16 -3.45 4.59
CA GLU A 46 -16.26 -3.74 5.53
C GLU A 46 -15.84 -4.76 6.62
N PRO A 47 -15.17 -5.89 6.30
CA PRO A 47 -14.72 -6.83 7.33
C PRO A 47 -13.61 -6.28 8.23
N LEU A 48 -12.97 -5.18 7.83
CA LEU A 48 -11.82 -4.59 8.50
C LEU A 48 -12.20 -3.47 9.48
N ILE A 49 -13.47 -3.03 9.51
CA ILE A 49 -13.95 -1.91 10.35
C ILE A 49 -13.64 -2.14 11.85
N HIS A 50 -13.70 -3.39 12.30
CA HIS A 50 -13.40 -3.76 13.69
C HIS A 50 -11.92 -4.05 13.96
N ILE A 51 -11.10 -4.14 12.92
CA ILE A 51 -9.68 -4.49 12.99
C ILE A 51 -8.82 -3.24 12.89
N VAL A 52 -9.17 -2.34 11.96
CA VAL A 52 -8.41 -1.14 11.64
C VAL A 52 -9.24 0.08 12.01
N THR A 53 -8.74 0.86 12.97
CA THR A 53 -9.44 2.06 13.48
C THR A 53 -9.61 3.09 12.36
N ASP A 54 -10.79 3.72 12.24
CA ASP A 54 -10.99 4.85 11.30
C ASP A 54 -10.84 4.50 9.80
N ILE A 55 -10.83 3.20 9.44
CA ILE A 55 -10.60 2.75 8.06
C ILE A 55 -11.63 3.29 7.06
N SER A 56 -12.91 3.38 7.43
CA SER A 56 -13.96 3.88 6.54
C SER A 56 -13.73 5.35 6.15
N ARG A 57 -13.36 6.19 7.12
CA ARG A 57 -13.04 7.60 6.87
C ARG A 57 -11.78 7.73 6.02
N LYS A 58 -10.78 6.89 6.27
CA LYS A 58 -9.52 6.86 5.51
C LYS A 58 -9.73 6.41 4.07
N ALA A 59 -10.60 5.43 3.84
CA ALA A 59 -11.00 5.00 2.52
C ALA A 59 -11.73 6.12 1.75
N TRP A 60 -12.62 6.86 2.43
CA TRP A 60 -13.24 8.05 1.82
C TRP A 60 -12.19 9.08 1.38
N VAL A 61 -11.24 9.41 2.26
CA VAL A 61 -10.12 10.30 1.91
C VAL A 61 -9.30 9.74 0.73
N ALA A 62 -9.06 8.43 0.68
CA ALA A 62 -8.34 7.79 -0.41
C ALA A 62 -9.03 8.02 -1.76
N LYS A 63 -10.36 7.88 -1.80
CA LYS A 63 -11.16 8.07 -3.02
C LYS A 63 -11.20 9.54 -3.45
N GLU A 64 -11.28 10.47 -2.51
CA GLU A 64 -11.19 11.91 -2.81
C GLU A 64 -9.85 12.28 -3.45
N LEU A 65 -8.75 11.64 -3.02
CA LEU A 65 -7.43 11.83 -3.64
C LEU A 65 -7.34 11.27 -5.07
N CYS A 66 -8.24 10.37 -5.48
CA CYS A 66 -8.31 9.83 -6.83
C CYS A 66 -9.03 10.76 -7.83
N GLN A 67 -9.51 11.94 -7.42
CA GLN A 67 -10.30 12.83 -8.30
C GLN A 67 -9.51 13.42 -9.47
N THR A 68 -8.18 13.31 -9.47
CA THR A 68 -7.36 13.65 -10.64
C THR A 68 -7.38 12.50 -11.65
N PRO A 69 -7.68 12.75 -12.93
CA PRO A 69 -7.72 11.69 -13.94
C PRO A 69 -6.37 10.99 -14.03
N PHE A 70 -6.33 9.73 -13.62
CA PHE A 70 -5.18 8.87 -13.82
C PHE A 70 -5.24 8.28 -15.23
N SER A 71 -4.22 8.52 -16.04
CA SER A 71 -4.18 8.10 -17.45
C SER A 71 -3.82 6.62 -17.65
N GLY A 72 -4.36 5.71 -16.82
CA GLY A 72 -4.01 4.29 -16.87
C GLY A 72 -5.19 3.34 -16.68
N ASP A 73 -4.91 2.04 -16.78
CA ASP A 73 -5.89 0.94 -16.75
C ASP A 73 -6.45 0.62 -15.34
N LEU A 74 -6.13 1.45 -14.35
CA LEU A 74 -6.61 1.31 -12.97
C LEU A 74 -7.98 1.97 -12.83
N SER A 75 -8.92 1.22 -12.26
CA SER A 75 -10.16 1.78 -11.75
C SER A 75 -9.92 2.70 -10.56
N HIS A 76 -10.90 3.56 -10.26
CA HIS A 76 -10.83 4.47 -9.12
C HIS A 76 -10.71 3.71 -7.77
N ASP A 77 -11.39 2.57 -7.63
CA ASP A 77 -11.31 1.74 -6.42
C ASP A 77 -9.94 1.07 -6.28
N GLU A 78 -9.33 0.63 -7.38
CA GLU A 78 -7.97 0.05 -7.39
C GLU A 78 -6.92 1.09 -7.01
N LEU A 79 -6.98 2.28 -7.60
CA LEU A 79 -6.08 3.38 -7.24
C LEU A 79 -6.29 3.80 -5.78
N ALA A 80 -7.54 3.92 -5.34
CA ALA A 80 -7.87 4.28 -3.97
C ALA A 80 -7.38 3.22 -2.96
N ALA A 81 -7.41 1.93 -3.32
CA ALA A 81 -6.83 0.86 -2.49
C ALA A 81 -5.32 1.03 -2.30
N ILE A 82 -4.58 1.41 -3.36
CA ILE A 82 -3.15 1.71 -3.29
C ILE A 82 -2.91 2.95 -2.41
N ILE A 83 -3.63 4.04 -2.66
CA ILE A 83 -3.53 5.28 -1.87
C ILE A 83 -3.82 5.00 -0.39
N LEU A 84 -4.83 4.18 -0.09
CA LEU A 84 -5.17 3.78 1.27
C LEU A 84 -4.04 3.02 1.97
N TYR A 85 -3.31 2.17 1.24
CA TYR A 85 -2.15 1.46 1.77
C TYR A 85 -0.99 2.43 2.09
N ILE A 86 -0.65 3.34 1.18
CA ILE A 86 0.54 4.20 1.32
C ILE A 86 0.33 5.44 2.20
N MET A 87 -0.92 5.89 2.36
CA MET A 87 -1.18 7.15 3.06
C MET A 87 -0.74 7.08 4.52
N GLY A 88 -0.07 8.13 4.99
CA GLY A 88 0.28 8.27 6.41
C GLY A 88 -0.95 8.60 7.25
N TRP A 89 -1.10 7.96 8.41
CA TRP A 89 -2.15 8.29 9.36
C TRP A 89 -1.53 9.02 10.56
N LEU A 90 -2.34 9.83 11.26
CA LEU A 90 -1.86 10.60 12.42
C LEU A 90 -1.31 9.67 13.51
N LEU A 91 -2.00 8.55 13.74
CA LEU A 91 -1.57 7.43 14.57
C LEU A 91 -0.97 6.35 13.68
N HIS A 92 0.37 6.32 13.60
CA HIS A 92 1.10 5.43 12.70
C HIS A 92 0.94 3.95 13.08
N ASP A 93 0.85 3.64 14.37
CA ASP A 93 0.69 2.29 14.94
C ASP A 93 -0.62 1.59 14.57
N ARG A 94 -1.60 2.32 14.02
CA ARG A 94 -2.93 1.79 13.68
C ARG A 94 -3.32 2.01 12.23
N CYS A 95 -2.36 2.40 11.40
CA CYS A 95 -2.62 2.58 9.98
C CYS A 95 -2.72 1.25 9.25
N LEU A 96 -3.43 1.27 8.12
CA LEU A 96 -3.73 0.05 7.38
C LEU A 96 -2.48 -0.77 7.02
N TYR A 97 -1.41 -0.12 6.53
CA TYR A 97 -0.21 -0.86 6.14
C TYR A 97 0.50 -1.52 7.32
N VAL A 98 0.51 -0.88 8.50
CA VAL A 98 1.13 -1.47 9.70
C VAL A 98 0.36 -2.74 10.09
N VAL A 99 -0.95 -2.63 10.26
CA VAL A 99 -1.78 -3.76 10.72
C VAL A 99 -1.79 -4.89 9.69
N LEU A 100 -1.87 -4.56 8.39
CA LEU A 100 -1.83 -5.56 7.32
C LEU A 100 -0.46 -6.26 7.27
N ASN A 101 0.64 -5.51 7.28
CA ASN A 101 1.98 -6.09 7.18
C ASN A 101 2.30 -6.96 8.41
N GLU A 102 1.83 -6.59 9.60
CA GLU A 102 1.90 -7.44 10.79
C GLU A 102 1.11 -8.73 10.63
N ALA A 103 -0.13 -8.65 10.12
CA ALA A 103 -0.96 -9.82 9.85
C ALA A 103 -0.29 -10.76 8.82
N LEU A 104 0.31 -10.21 7.76
CA LEU A 104 1.02 -10.96 6.72
C LEU A 104 2.27 -11.66 7.25
N ARG A 105 3.02 -11.02 8.16
CA ARG A 105 4.24 -11.58 8.76
C ARG A 105 3.97 -12.52 9.93
N SER A 106 2.74 -12.55 10.45
CA SER A 106 2.37 -13.41 11.57
C SER A 106 2.46 -14.90 11.23
N ARG A 107 2.88 -15.71 12.21
CA ARG A 107 2.80 -17.18 12.10
C ARG A 107 1.36 -17.67 12.01
N ASN A 108 0.44 -16.91 12.60
CA ASN A 108 -1.00 -17.21 12.60
C ASN A 108 -1.73 -16.52 11.43
N ARG A 109 -1.02 -16.07 10.38
CA ARG A 109 -1.63 -15.30 9.29
C ARG A 109 -2.81 -16.02 8.62
N LEU A 110 -2.82 -17.35 8.55
CA LEU A 110 -3.94 -18.10 7.96
C LEU A 110 -5.27 -17.88 8.72
N GLN A 111 -5.20 -17.57 10.02
CA GLN A 111 -6.38 -17.23 10.83
C GLN A 111 -6.68 -15.72 10.80
N LEU A 112 -5.65 -14.88 10.63
CA LEU A 112 -5.78 -13.42 10.66
C LEU A 112 -6.17 -12.81 9.32
N LEU A 113 -5.84 -13.46 8.20
CA LEU A 113 -6.03 -12.94 6.84
C LEU A 113 -7.42 -13.10 6.22
N PRO A 114 -8.33 -14.03 6.61
CA PRO A 114 -9.63 -14.15 5.97
C PRO A 114 -10.43 -12.83 5.90
N PRO A 115 -10.46 -11.95 6.93
CA PRO A 115 -11.11 -10.64 6.83
C PRO A 115 -10.48 -9.71 5.77
N TRP A 116 -9.22 -9.93 5.41
CA TRP A 116 -8.46 -9.10 4.47
C TRP A 116 -8.61 -9.54 3.03
N PHE A 117 -9.23 -10.69 2.74
CA PHE A 117 -9.21 -11.26 1.38
C PHE A 117 -9.84 -10.34 0.32
N LEU A 118 -10.94 -9.65 0.63
CA LEU A 118 -11.56 -8.70 -0.29
C LEU A 118 -10.61 -7.52 -0.58
N TYR A 119 -9.98 -6.96 0.45
CA TYR A 119 -9.01 -5.89 0.31
C TYR A 119 -7.75 -6.34 -0.44
N LEU A 120 -7.19 -7.51 -0.10
CA LEU A 120 -6.03 -8.10 -0.78
C LEU A 120 -6.32 -8.37 -2.25
N LYS A 121 -7.52 -8.87 -2.59
CA LYS A 121 -7.94 -9.06 -3.98
C LYS A 121 -7.91 -7.74 -4.74
N LEU A 122 -8.54 -6.69 -4.20
CA LEU A 122 -8.57 -5.36 -4.83
C LEU A 122 -7.17 -4.76 -4.96
N PHE A 123 -6.40 -4.75 -3.87
CA PHE A 123 -5.07 -4.15 -3.80
C PHE A 123 -4.06 -4.86 -4.71
N LEU A 124 -3.98 -6.19 -4.68
CA LEU A 124 -3.05 -6.93 -5.52
C LEU A 124 -3.43 -6.82 -7.00
N THR A 125 -4.74 -6.83 -7.34
CA THR A 125 -5.20 -6.59 -8.72
C THR A 125 -4.75 -5.21 -9.20
N ALA A 126 -4.88 -4.18 -8.36
CA ALA A 126 -4.38 -2.84 -8.67
C ALA A 126 -2.87 -2.82 -8.91
N LEU A 127 -2.09 -3.47 -8.04
CA LEU A 127 -0.63 -3.55 -8.20
C LEU A 127 -0.20 -4.30 -9.47
N PHE A 128 -0.90 -5.37 -9.84
CA PHE A 128 -0.60 -6.12 -11.07
C PHE A 128 -0.84 -5.30 -12.35
N LYS A 129 -1.71 -4.30 -12.29
CA LYS A 129 -1.97 -3.39 -13.42
C LYS A 129 -0.98 -2.24 -13.52
N LEU A 130 -0.21 -1.97 -12.46
CA LEU A 130 0.80 -0.93 -12.52
C LEU A 130 1.88 -1.33 -13.53
N PRO A 131 2.40 -0.37 -14.32
CA PRO A 131 3.52 -0.65 -15.20
C PRO A 131 4.69 -1.17 -14.38
N SER A 132 5.08 -2.41 -14.63
CA SER A 132 6.32 -2.94 -14.10
C SER A 132 7.45 -2.33 -14.90
N GLU A 133 8.04 -1.25 -14.40
CA GLU A 133 9.29 -0.77 -14.95
C GLU A 133 10.32 -1.89 -14.79
N ARG A 134 10.73 -2.49 -15.92
CA ARG A 134 11.92 -3.33 -15.93
C ARG A 134 13.06 -2.43 -15.46
N LEU A 135 13.56 -2.69 -14.25
CA LEU A 135 14.83 -2.17 -13.78
C LEU A 135 15.89 -2.47 -14.85
N ALA A 136 16.20 -1.46 -15.67
CA ALA A 136 17.39 -1.48 -16.49
C ALA A 136 18.57 -1.31 -15.52
N TRP A 137 19.28 -2.39 -15.27
CA TRP A 137 20.55 -2.34 -14.59
C TRP A 137 21.54 -1.61 -15.50
N TYR A 138 22.13 -0.53 -15.00
CA TYR A 138 23.19 0.19 -15.68
C TYR A 138 24.54 -0.44 -15.33
N GLU A 139 24.96 -1.46 -16.08
CA GLU A 139 26.38 -1.76 -16.20
C GLU A 139 26.96 -0.89 -17.33
N ASN A 140 27.75 0.12 -16.96
CA ASN A 140 28.68 0.82 -17.85
C ASN A 140 28.12 1.89 -18.83
N GLY A 141 27.20 2.74 -18.37
CA GLY A 141 27.12 4.13 -18.86
C GLY A 141 26.83 4.37 -20.35
N LEU A 142 26.03 3.53 -21.00
CA LEU A 142 25.52 3.81 -22.35
C LEU A 142 23.99 3.96 -22.31
N GLU A 143 23.55 5.14 -22.71
CA GLU A 143 22.15 5.55 -22.81
C GLU A 143 21.46 4.80 -23.95
N SER A 144 20.33 4.16 -23.68
CA SER A 144 19.35 3.88 -24.73
C SER A 144 18.00 4.37 -24.26
N ALA A 145 17.56 5.48 -24.83
CA ALA A 145 16.29 6.10 -24.56
C ALA A 145 15.11 5.18 -24.92
N VAL A 146 14.21 4.95 -23.98
CA VAL A 146 12.76 4.99 -24.24
C VAL A 146 12.12 5.65 -23.02
N PHE A 147 11.87 6.94 -23.14
CA PHE A 147 11.14 7.74 -22.17
C PHE A 147 9.72 7.91 -22.74
N ASP A 148 8.73 7.27 -22.13
CA ASP A 148 7.35 7.71 -22.27
C ASP A 148 6.73 7.93 -20.88
N ARG A 149 6.12 9.10 -20.76
CA ARG A 149 5.89 9.86 -19.55
C ARG A 149 4.81 9.24 -18.66
N VAL A 150 5.06 9.15 -17.35
CA VAL A 150 4.05 9.47 -16.33
C VAL A 150 4.63 10.51 -15.39
N ASN A 151 4.33 11.77 -15.68
CA ASN A 151 4.59 12.89 -14.78
C ASN A 151 3.54 12.86 -13.66
N ILE A 152 3.77 12.05 -12.61
CA ILE A 152 3.06 12.21 -11.35
C ILE A 152 3.71 13.40 -10.63
N GLY A 153 3.09 14.56 -10.79
CA GLY A 153 3.54 15.82 -10.23
C GLY A 153 3.58 15.82 -8.70
N LEU A 154 4.69 15.37 -8.13
CA LEU A 154 5.14 15.76 -6.79
C LEU A 154 6.28 16.77 -6.95
N VAL A 155 5.91 17.99 -7.34
CA VAL A 155 6.75 19.18 -7.23
C VAL A 155 6.11 20.12 -6.21
N GLY A 156 6.83 20.40 -5.11
CA GLY A 156 6.48 21.36 -4.06
C GLY A 156 5.46 20.82 -3.07
N PHE A 157 5.68 20.76 -1.75
CA PHE A 157 6.51 21.55 -0.83
C PHE A 157 6.98 20.68 0.34
#